data_AF-A0A218Q9F4-F1
#
_entry.id   AF-A0A218Q9F4-F1
#
_cell.length_a   1.000
_cell.length_b   1.000
_cell.length_c   1.000
_cell.angle_alpha   90.00
_cell.angle_beta   90.00
_cell.angle_gamma   90.00
#
_symmetry.space_group_name_H-M   'P 1'
#
loop_
_entity.id
_entity.type
_entity.pdbx_description
1 polymer ?
#
loop_
_entity_poly.entity_id
_entity_poly.type
_entity_poly.pdbx_seq_one_letter_code
_entity_poly.pdbx_strand_id
1 'polypeptide(L)'
;MSLFTNLLNLHSANKPLEDFFTEIIAYFLDINQDILIAWLKHESIIYDENEININIFTQESYQPLKHHHSGSKPDIVIKLEHDNQTDIIFIESKIGSTEGWEQLERYAEILSNLSYPQQRTLIYITRDYEPKEEIQKFLPKLTPNVKFFQLRWYQFYSFLKKYETDTLAKEILTFMEIHRMSHNNQLSSVDLLTMVNFNKTLNFMESTLSEEVEHKFKNAFGKVGNGVSSMNQWRCSNRYIIYHHCHDPKFLCGLGYFNLNPENLTEYPYLGICLEVSPTFKESQKIAQIMQQIVNNYPKKWTSHKLTTAPKWSRIFYLKSLQEFLSQEDQLSVIKSFFIESIHELQKIQPYFDFPWKVVSTAEASKEEE
;
A
#
# COMPACT_ATOMS: atom_id res chain seq x y z
N MET A 1 -13.49 1.73 -4.19
CA MET A 1 -13.17 0.62 -3.27
C MET A 1 -13.90 -0.63 -3.73
N SER A 2 -13.22 -1.77 -3.83
CA SER A 2 -13.83 -3.05 -4.25
C SER A 2 -14.57 -3.73 -3.10
N LEU A 3 -15.51 -4.63 -3.43
CA LEU A 3 -16.22 -5.48 -2.48
C LEU A 3 -15.23 -6.30 -1.63
N PHE A 4 -14.21 -6.88 -2.26
CA PHE A 4 -13.22 -7.69 -1.56
C PHE A 4 -12.35 -6.89 -0.60
N THR A 5 -12.00 -5.64 -0.91
CA THR A 5 -11.32 -4.76 0.06
C THR A 5 -12.20 -4.47 1.27
N ASN A 6 -13.51 -4.26 1.07
CA ASN A 6 -14.43 -4.06 2.18
C ASN A 6 -14.56 -5.32 3.05
N LEU A 7 -14.66 -6.50 2.43
CA LEU A 7 -14.73 -7.78 3.15
C LEU A 7 -13.45 -8.07 3.92
N LEU A 8 -12.27 -7.80 3.34
CA LEU A 8 -10.99 -7.92 4.02
C LEU A 8 -10.93 -7.01 5.26
N ASN A 9 -11.40 -5.77 5.15
CA ASN A 9 -11.43 -4.81 6.26
C ASN A 9 -12.39 -5.21 7.38
N LEU A 10 -13.49 -5.89 7.07
CA LEU A 10 -14.45 -6.41 8.05
C LEU A 10 -13.96 -7.69 8.73
N HIS A 11 -12.98 -8.38 8.14
CA HIS A 11 -12.41 -9.59 8.72
C HIS A 11 -11.52 -9.22 9.92
N SER A 12 -12.05 -9.42 11.13
CA SER A 12 -11.44 -8.98 12.40
C SER A 12 -10.22 -9.77 12.87
N ALA A 13 -9.79 -10.79 12.11
CA ALA A 13 -8.60 -11.57 12.40
C ALA A 13 -7.45 -11.16 11.48
N ASN A 14 -6.22 -11.19 12.00
CA ASN A 14 -4.95 -11.03 11.26
C ASN A 14 -4.72 -12.17 10.24
N LYS A 15 -5.73 -12.52 9.43
CA LYS A 15 -5.52 -13.46 8.34
C LYS A 15 -4.62 -12.78 7.29
N PRO A 16 -3.55 -13.45 6.84
CA PRO A 16 -2.73 -12.96 5.75
C PRO A 16 -3.59 -12.59 4.53
N LEU A 17 -3.23 -11.48 3.89
CA LEU A 17 -3.79 -11.04 2.60
C LEU A 17 -3.78 -12.17 1.56
N GLU A 18 -2.76 -13.01 1.63
CA GLU A 18 -2.53 -14.18 0.80
C GLU A 18 -3.64 -15.21 0.93
N ASP A 19 -3.89 -15.73 2.14
CA ASP A 19 -4.99 -16.67 2.42
C ASP A 19 -6.33 -16.12 1.94
N PHE A 20 -6.61 -14.84 2.21
CA PHE A 20 -7.86 -14.21 1.79
C PHE A 20 -8.03 -14.20 0.27
N PHE A 21 -6.96 -13.86 -0.47
CA PHE A 21 -7.00 -13.85 -1.92
C PHE A 21 -7.04 -15.26 -2.52
N THR A 22 -6.33 -16.22 -1.92
CA THR A 22 -6.35 -17.64 -2.29
C THR A 22 -7.77 -18.20 -2.27
N GLU A 23 -8.54 -17.95 -1.21
CA GLU A 23 -9.93 -18.43 -1.13
C GLU A 23 -10.83 -17.78 -2.18
N ILE A 24 -10.64 -16.49 -2.49
CA ILE A 24 -11.39 -15.80 -3.56
C ILE A 24 -11.08 -16.44 -4.91
N ILE A 25 -9.80 -16.67 -5.21
CA ILE A 25 -9.37 -17.25 -6.49
C ILE A 25 -9.85 -18.68 -6.63
N ALA A 26 -9.71 -19.51 -5.59
CA ALA A 26 -10.17 -20.88 -5.62
C ALA A 26 -11.68 -20.96 -5.86
N TYR A 27 -12.48 -20.16 -5.13
CA TYR A 27 -13.92 -20.10 -5.34
C TYR A 27 -14.30 -19.62 -6.75
N PHE A 28 -13.64 -18.56 -7.24
CA PHE A 28 -13.90 -18.04 -8.58
C PHE A 28 -13.63 -19.06 -9.69
N LEU A 29 -12.53 -19.80 -9.59
CA LEU A 29 -12.15 -20.82 -10.56
C LEU A 29 -13.05 -22.07 -10.45
N ASP A 30 -13.58 -22.37 -9.26
CA ASP A 30 -14.47 -23.50 -9.03
C ASP A 30 -15.84 -23.29 -9.71
N ILE A 31 -16.38 -22.08 -9.64
CA ILE A 31 -17.64 -21.74 -10.31
C ILE A 31 -17.46 -21.36 -11.80
N ASN A 32 -16.24 -20.99 -12.22
CA ASN A 32 -15.89 -20.65 -13.62
C ASN A 32 -14.80 -21.58 -14.16
N GLN A 33 -15.11 -22.87 -14.24
CA GLN A 33 -14.16 -23.90 -14.64
C GLN A 33 -13.64 -23.74 -16.07
N ASP A 34 -14.46 -23.16 -16.96
CA ASP A 34 -14.05 -22.79 -18.33
C ASP A 34 -12.93 -21.75 -18.33
N ILE A 35 -13.01 -20.76 -17.44
CA ILE A 35 -11.96 -19.75 -17.26
C ILE A 35 -10.69 -20.38 -16.70
N LEU A 36 -10.80 -21.30 -15.75
CA LEU A 36 -9.66 -22.07 -15.24
C LEU A 36 -8.96 -22.85 -16.37
N ILE A 37 -9.71 -23.62 -17.16
CA ILE A 37 -9.15 -24.37 -18.29
C ILE A 37 -8.51 -23.43 -19.31
N ALA A 38 -9.17 -22.32 -19.65
CA ALA A 38 -8.61 -21.33 -20.55
C ALA A 38 -7.31 -20.70 -20.01
N TRP A 39 -7.21 -20.48 -18.70
CA TRP A 39 -5.99 -19.97 -18.06
C TRP A 39 -4.86 -21.00 -18.10
N LEU A 40 -5.12 -22.24 -17.71
CA LEU A 40 -4.13 -23.32 -17.73
C LEU A 40 -3.60 -23.57 -19.15
N LYS A 41 -4.46 -23.47 -20.17
CA LYS A 41 -4.05 -23.52 -21.59
C LYS A 41 -3.23 -22.31 -22.00
N HIS A 42 -3.65 -21.10 -21.60
CA HIS A 42 -2.94 -19.86 -21.89
C HIS A 42 -1.48 -19.90 -21.40
N GLU A 43 -1.25 -20.43 -20.21
CA GLU A 43 0.09 -20.58 -19.62
C GLU A 43 0.80 -21.89 -20.05
N SER A 44 0.24 -22.65 -21.01
CA SER A 44 0.79 -23.92 -21.51
C SER A 44 1.03 -24.98 -20.41
N ILE A 45 0.21 -24.95 -19.36
CA ILE A 45 0.23 -25.93 -18.27
C ILE A 45 -0.45 -27.23 -18.73
N ILE A 46 -1.56 -27.08 -19.44
CA ILE A 46 -2.30 -28.16 -20.12
C ILE A 46 -2.44 -27.82 -21.60
N TYR A 47 -2.59 -28.84 -22.46
CA TYR A 47 -2.56 -28.66 -23.92
C TYR A 47 -3.92 -28.90 -24.59
N ASP A 48 -4.62 -30.00 -24.29
CA ASP A 48 -6.00 -30.27 -24.71
C ASP A 48 -6.45 -31.61 -24.14
N GLU A 49 -7.63 -31.70 -23.52
CA GLU A 49 -8.30 -32.98 -23.19
C GLU A 49 -9.84 -32.82 -23.19
N ASN A 50 -10.52 -33.99 -23.24
CA ASN A 50 -11.97 -34.25 -23.37
C ASN A 50 -12.81 -33.68 -22.20
N GLU A 51 -13.97 -34.25 -21.88
CA GLU A 51 -14.70 -33.88 -20.65
C GLU A 51 -13.78 -34.05 -19.43
N ILE A 52 -13.51 -32.94 -18.72
CA ILE A 52 -12.66 -32.90 -17.52
C ILE A 52 -13.56 -32.63 -16.33
N ASN A 53 -13.53 -33.50 -15.33
CA ASN A 53 -14.10 -33.17 -14.02
C ASN A 53 -13.03 -32.44 -13.19
N ILE A 54 -13.37 -31.26 -12.68
CA ILE A 54 -12.43 -30.38 -11.99
C ILE A 54 -12.85 -30.27 -10.54
N ASN A 55 -11.92 -30.59 -9.64
CA ASN A 55 -12.08 -30.38 -8.21
C ASN A 55 -11.00 -29.45 -7.69
N ILE A 56 -11.40 -28.37 -7.03
CA ILE A 56 -10.49 -27.37 -6.44
C ILE A 56 -10.60 -27.43 -4.92
N PHE A 57 -9.46 -27.54 -4.25
CA PHE A 57 -9.39 -27.59 -2.80
C PHE A 57 -8.45 -26.51 -2.29
N THR A 58 -8.89 -25.77 -1.29
CA THR A 58 -8.01 -25.01 -0.42
C THR A 58 -7.77 -25.79 0.86
N GLN A 59 -6.67 -25.49 1.55
CA GLN A 59 -6.37 -26.03 2.86
C GLN A 59 -6.13 -27.57 2.94
N GLU A 60 -5.92 -28.25 1.81
CA GLU A 60 -5.65 -29.69 1.78
C GLU A 60 -4.29 -30.01 2.39
N SER A 61 -4.26 -30.91 3.38
CA SER A 61 -3.05 -31.23 4.14
C SER A 61 -2.44 -32.57 3.71
N TYR A 62 -1.14 -32.55 3.47
CA TYR A 62 -0.34 -33.71 3.06
C TYR A 62 0.64 -34.07 4.19
N GLN A 63 0.74 -35.36 4.47
CA GLN A 63 1.65 -35.87 5.50
C GLN A 63 3.11 -35.66 5.08
N PRO A 64 4.02 -35.38 6.04
CA PRO A 64 5.45 -35.28 5.75
C PRO A 64 6.00 -36.60 5.21
N LEU A 65 6.95 -36.51 4.27
CA LEU A 65 7.83 -37.64 3.98
C LEU A 65 8.80 -37.87 5.14
N LYS A 66 9.45 -39.04 5.20
CA LYS A 66 10.30 -39.44 6.34
C LYS A 66 11.42 -38.44 6.66
N HIS A 67 11.94 -37.75 5.66
CA HIS A 67 13.01 -36.75 5.80
C HIS A 67 12.49 -35.32 5.94
N HIS A 68 11.17 -35.10 5.90
CA HIS A 68 10.56 -33.79 6.12
C HIS A 68 10.38 -33.51 7.60
N HIS A 69 10.64 -32.26 8.00
CA HIS A 69 10.41 -31.80 9.36
C HIS A 69 8.94 -31.51 9.69
N SER A 70 8.10 -31.28 8.67
CA SER A 70 6.69 -30.93 8.83
C SER A 70 5.89 -31.31 7.60
N GLY A 71 4.58 -31.49 7.78
CA GLY A 71 3.65 -31.70 6.67
C GLY A 71 3.56 -30.48 5.76
N SER A 72 2.76 -30.62 4.70
CA SER A 72 2.60 -29.62 3.67
C SER A 72 1.15 -29.32 3.42
N LYS A 73 0.87 -28.07 3.06
CA LYS A 73 -0.47 -27.58 2.81
C LYS A 73 -0.39 -26.54 1.69
N PRO A 74 -0.44 -26.97 0.43
CA PRO A 74 -0.48 -26.04 -0.70
C PRO A 74 -1.67 -25.10 -0.57
N ASP A 75 -1.52 -23.87 -1.07
CA ASP A 75 -2.60 -22.88 -1.03
C ASP A 75 -3.83 -23.33 -1.82
N ILE A 76 -3.61 -23.86 -3.04
CA ILE A 76 -4.65 -24.45 -3.87
C ILE A 76 -4.17 -25.80 -4.42
N VAL A 77 -5.05 -26.80 -4.37
CA VAL A 77 -4.88 -28.08 -5.05
C VAL A 77 -5.98 -28.21 -6.09
N ILE A 78 -5.60 -28.48 -7.33
CA ILE A 78 -6.53 -28.75 -8.43
C ILE A 78 -6.33 -30.19 -8.87
N LYS A 79 -7.42 -30.96 -8.93
CA LYS A 79 -7.46 -32.30 -9.48
C LYS A 79 -8.25 -32.24 -10.79
N LEU A 80 -7.60 -32.59 -11.89
CA LEU A 80 -8.22 -32.72 -13.21
C LEU A 80 -8.43 -34.20 -13.45
N GLU A 81 -9.68 -34.63 -13.42
CA GLU A 81 -10.07 -36.02 -13.61
C GLU A 81 -10.56 -36.22 -15.05
N HIS A 82 -9.89 -37.13 -15.72
CA HIS A 82 -10.25 -37.71 -17.01
C HIS A 82 -10.68 -39.15 -16.74
N ASP A 83 -11.51 -39.75 -17.60
CA ASP A 83 -12.15 -41.07 -17.41
C ASP A 83 -11.40 -42.07 -16.48
N ASN A 84 -10.11 -42.31 -16.72
CA ASN A 84 -9.27 -43.19 -15.90
C ASN A 84 -7.93 -42.55 -15.43
N GLN A 85 -7.78 -41.23 -15.54
CA GLN A 85 -6.52 -40.53 -15.29
C GLN A 85 -6.75 -39.29 -14.44
N THR A 86 -5.85 -38.99 -13.52
CA THR A 86 -5.92 -37.78 -12.70
C THR A 86 -4.64 -37.00 -12.84
N ASP A 87 -4.75 -35.72 -13.16
CA ASP A 87 -3.65 -34.77 -13.09
C ASP A 87 -3.80 -33.93 -11.84
N ILE A 88 -2.67 -33.62 -11.17
CA ILE A 88 -2.66 -32.78 -9.98
C ILE A 88 -1.81 -31.56 -10.21
N ILE A 89 -2.37 -30.42 -9.82
CA ILE A 89 -1.71 -29.14 -9.79
C ILE A 89 -1.70 -28.64 -8.34
N PHE A 90 -0.52 -28.47 -7.76
CA PHE A 90 -0.37 -27.66 -6.56
C PHE A 90 -0.05 -26.23 -6.96
N ILE A 91 -0.70 -25.28 -6.30
CA ILE A 91 -0.42 -23.85 -6.46
C ILE A 91 0.01 -23.33 -5.10
N GLU A 92 1.17 -22.68 -5.07
CA GLU A 92 1.65 -21.88 -3.95
C GLU A 92 1.63 -20.40 -4.38
N SER A 93 0.93 -19.57 -3.62
CA SER A 93 0.69 -18.16 -3.87
C SER A 93 1.52 -17.30 -2.93
N LYS A 94 2.15 -16.23 -3.43
CA LYS A 94 2.79 -15.20 -2.60
C LYS A 94 2.40 -13.80 -3.05
N ILE A 95 1.84 -13.00 -2.13
CA ILE A 95 1.51 -11.59 -2.42
C ILE A 95 2.49 -10.64 -1.74
N GLY A 96 3.03 -11.00 -0.58
CA GLY A 96 4.02 -10.17 0.12
C GLY A 96 4.71 -10.87 1.28
N SER A 97 4.52 -12.18 1.40
CA SER A 97 5.23 -13.03 2.34
C SER A 97 6.41 -13.70 1.62
N THR A 98 7.48 -13.99 2.35
CA THR A 98 8.55 -14.85 1.84
C THR A 98 8.11 -16.30 1.90
N GLU A 99 8.62 -17.13 0.99
CA GLU A 99 8.46 -18.57 1.04
C GLU A 99 8.92 -19.15 2.38
N GLY A 100 8.22 -20.18 2.87
CA GLY A 100 8.69 -20.99 4.00
C GLY A 100 9.95 -21.78 3.64
N TRP A 101 10.71 -22.20 4.65
CA TRP A 101 11.94 -22.97 4.45
C TRP A 101 11.66 -24.26 3.64
N GLU A 102 12.36 -24.40 2.50
CA GLU A 102 12.29 -25.55 1.57
C GLU A 102 10.87 -25.92 1.12
N GLN A 103 9.92 -24.97 1.15
CA GLN A 103 8.51 -25.26 0.96
C GLN A 103 8.22 -25.82 -0.44
N LEU A 104 8.75 -25.20 -1.50
CA LEU A 104 8.55 -25.67 -2.87
C LEU A 104 9.19 -27.05 -3.13
N GLU A 105 10.36 -27.31 -2.54
CA GLU A 105 11.03 -28.62 -2.64
C GLU A 105 10.17 -29.72 -2.00
N ARG A 106 9.66 -29.47 -0.78
CA ARG A 106 8.76 -30.41 -0.10
C ARG A 106 7.50 -30.69 -0.92
N TYR A 107 6.92 -29.67 -1.55
CA TYR A 107 5.72 -29.82 -2.36
C TYR A 107 5.99 -30.65 -3.61
N ALA A 108 7.12 -30.40 -4.28
CA ALA A 108 7.53 -31.18 -5.43
C ALA A 108 7.78 -32.65 -5.05
N GLU A 109 8.42 -32.92 -3.92
CA GLU A 109 8.64 -34.29 -3.45
C GLU A 109 7.32 -35.00 -3.10
N ILE A 110 6.40 -34.31 -2.42
CA ILE A 110 5.08 -34.88 -2.10
C ILE A 110 4.32 -35.21 -3.39
N LEU A 111 4.25 -34.29 -4.35
CA LEU A 111 3.65 -34.53 -5.67
C LEU A 111 4.29 -35.73 -6.36
N SER A 112 5.62 -35.83 -6.35
CA SER A 112 6.36 -36.97 -6.92
C SER A 112 5.99 -38.29 -6.24
N ASN A 113 5.70 -38.29 -4.93
CA ASN A 113 5.40 -39.51 -4.18
C ASN A 113 3.92 -39.95 -4.25
N LEU A 114 3.03 -39.15 -4.84
CA LEU A 114 1.66 -39.57 -5.10
C LEU A 114 1.63 -40.66 -6.17
N SER A 115 0.96 -41.78 -5.89
CA SER A 115 0.95 -42.97 -6.75
C SER A 115 -0.07 -42.93 -7.88
N TYR A 116 -1.09 -42.08 -7.77
CA TYR A 116 -2.22 -42.02 -8.69
C TYR A 116 -2.13 -40.99 -9.82
N PRO A 117 -1.40 -39.85 -9.69
CA PRO A 117 -1.43 -38.85 -10.75
C PRO A 117 -0.64 -39.29 -11.99
N GLN A 118 -1.15 -38.95 -13.17
CA GLN A 118 -0.39 -39.08 -14.41
C GLN A 118 0.55 -37.90 -14.56
N GLN A 119 0.01 -36.67 -14.57
CA GLN A 119 0.80 -35.45 -14.55
C GLN A 119 0.82 -34.82 -13.15
N ARG A 120 1.98 -34.24 -12.84
CA ARG A 120 2.28 -33.59 -11.57
C ARG A 120 2.79 -32.21 -11.88
N THR A 121 2.08 -31.19 -11.45
CA THR A 121 2.42 -29.80 -11.71
C THR A 121 2.51 -29.04 -10.40
N LEU A 122 3.58 -28.28 -10.25
CA LEU A 122 3.74 -27.29 -9.20
C LEU A 122 3.78 -25.90 -9.83
N ILE A 123 2.83 -25.05 -9.45
CA ILE A 123 2.76 -23.64 -9.84
C ILE A 123 3.18 -22.81 -8.64
N TYR A 124 4.15 -21.93 -8.84
CA TYR A 124 4.48 -20.88 -7.89
C TYR A 124 4.10 -19.54 -8.49
N ILE A 125 3.16 -18.83 -7.88
CA ILE A 125 2.64 -17.56 -8.39
C ILE A 125 2.88 -16.41 -7.40
N THR A 126 3.58 -15.37 -7.85
CA THR A 126 3.99 -14.26 -6.98
C THR A 126 3.52 -12.89 -7.46
N ARG A 127 3.35 -11.93 -6.54
CA ARG A 127 3.21 -10.52 -6.92
C ARG A 127 4.53 -9.98 -7.46
N ASP A 128 5.59 -10.15 -6.65
CA ASP A 128 6.89 -9.57 -6.91
C ASP A 128 7.76 -10.50 -7.77
N TYR A 129 8.79 -9.95 -8.41
CA TYR A 129 9.71 -10.76 -9.21
C TYR A 129 10.71 -11.50 -8.32
N GLU A 130 10.51 -12.80 -8.15
CA GLU A 130 11.30 -13.67 -7.27
C GLU A 130 11.74 -14.96 -7.99
N PRO A 131 12.78 -14.92 -8.84
CA PRO A 131 13.19 -16.10 -9.61
C PRO A 131 13.55 -17.29 -8.70
N LYS A 132 13.06 -18.49 -9.04
CA LYS A 132 13.30 -19.74 -8.31
C LYS A 132 14.21 -20.65 -9.11
N GLU A 133 15.50 -20.32 -9.14
CA GLU A 133 16.49 -21.13 -9.86
C GLU A 133 16.85 -22.42 -9.10
N GLU A 134 16.72 -22.43 -7.77
CA GLU A 134 17.07 -23.55 -6.91
C GLU A 134 16.17 -24.76 -7.17
N ILE A 135 14.84 -24.55 -7.18
CA ILE A 135 13.86 -25.61 -7.44
C ILE A 135 14.05 -26.22 -8.83
N GLN A 136 14.42 -25.42 -9.84
CA GLN A 136 14.70 -25.92 -11.20
C GLN A 136 15.88 -26.89 -11.24
N LYS A 137 16.87 -26.71 -10.36
CA LYS A 137 18.01 -27.64 -10.20
C LYS A 137 17.62 -28.89 -9.39
N PHE A 138 16.57 -28.81 -8.58
CA PHE A 138 16.08 -29.89 -7.73
C PHE A 138 15.16 -30.87 -8.48
N LEU A 139 14.20 -30.36 -9.25
CA LEU A 139 13.15 -31.15 -9.91
C LEU A 139 13.66 -32.33 -10.78
N PRO A 140 14.77 -32.23 -11.53
CA PRO A 140 15.28 -33.35 -12.33
C PRO A 140 15.73 -34.56 -11.50
N LYS A 141 15.86 -34.41 -10.18
CA LYS A 141 16.23 -35.49 -9.25
C LYS A 141 15.02 -36.33 -8.82
N LEU A 142 13.80 -35.88 -9.08
CA LEU A 142 12.57 -36.55 -8.69
C LEU A 142 12.14 -37.58 -9.73
N THR A 143 11.51 -38.66 -9.28
CA THR A 143 10.93 -39.67 -10.15
C THR A 143 9.68 -40.22 -9.48
N PRO A 144 8.49 -40.08 -10.08
CA PRO A 144 8.19 -39.42 -11.36
C PRO A 144 8.44 -37.90 -11.38
N ASN A 145 8.71 -37.35 -12.56
CA ASN A 145 9.00 -35.91 -12.73
C ASN A 145 7.81 -35.03 -12.35
N VAL A 146 8.10 -33.85 -11.82
CA VAL A 146 7.15 -32.77 -11.56
C VAL A 146 7.44 -31.60 -12.49
N LYS A 147 6.41 -31.13 -13.22
CA LYS A 147 6.49 -29.91 -14.03
C LYS A 147 6.40 -28.71 -13.11
N PHE A 148 7.24 -27.71 -13.33
CA PHE A 148 7.23 -26.48 -12.53
C PHE A 148 6.97 -25.26 -13.39
N PHE A 149 6.02 -24.43 -12.94
CA PHE A 149 5.69 -23.16 -13.56
C PHE A 149 5.88 -22.07 -12.54
N GLN A 150 6.75 -21.12 -12.86
CA GLN A 150 6.86 -19.89 -12.12
C GLN A 150 6.09 -18.79 -12.85
N LEU A 151 5.03 -18.31 -12.21
CA LEU A 151 4.14 -17.29 -12.73
C LEU A 151 4.16 -16.07 -11.82
N ARG A 152 3.62 -14.97 -12.33
CA ARG A 152 3.31 -13.80 -11.53
C ARG A 152 1.84 -13.44 -11.65
N TRP A 153 1.29 -12.84 -10.60
CA TRP A 153 -0.10 -12.42 -10.58
C TRP A 153 -0.46 -11.46 -11.71
N TYR A 154 0.49 -10.67 -12.24
CA TYR A 154 0.22 -9.82 -13.41
C TYR A 154 -0.13 -10.62 -14.67
N GLN A 155 0.38 -11.85 -14.82
CA GLN A 155 0.03 -12.74 -15.94
C GLN A 155 -1.42 -13.19 -15.83
N PHE A 156 -1.83 -13.65 -14.63
CA PHE A 156 -3.22 -13.99 -14.35
C PHE A 156 -4.14 -12.78 -14.53
N TYR A 157 -3.76 -11.60 -14.02
CA TYR A 157 -4.48 -10.35 -14.22
C TYR A 157 -4.67 -10.02 -15.70
N SER A 158 -3.58 -10.10 -16.49
CA SER A 158 -3.61 -9.81 -17.93
C SER A 158 -4.49 -10.79 -18.70
N PHE A 159 -4.49 -12.07 -18.30
CA PHE A 159 -5.40 -13.08 -18.82
C PHE A 159 -6.87 -12.77 -18.46
N LEU A 160 -7.12 -12.49 -17.18
CA LEU A 160 -8.46 -12.30 -16.63
C LEU A 160 -9.19 -11.07 -17.18
N LYS A 161 -8.45 -10.06 -17.68
CA LYS A 161 -9.04 -8.90 -18.37
C LYS A 161 -9.97 -9.28 -19.53
N LYS A 162 -9.75 -10.43 -20.17
CA LYS A 162 -10.60 -10.94 -21.25
C LYS A 162 -12.03 -11.27 -20.77
N TYR A 163 -12.23 -11.40 -19.46
CA TYR A 163 -13.47 -11.78 -18.80
C TYR A 163 -14.00 -10.67 -17.88
N GLU A 164 -13.65 -9.40 -18.13
CA GLU A 164 -14.07 -8.25 -17.30
C GLU A 164 -15.59 -8.02 -17.24
N THR A 165 -16.36 -8.68 -18.13
CA THR A 165 -17.82 -8.69 -18.10
C THR A 165 -18.38 -9.54 -16.97
N ASP A 166 -17.63 -10.52 -16.46
CA ASP A 166 -18.00 -11.25 -15.25
C ASP A 166 -17.82 -10.36 -14.02
N THR A 167 -18.84 -10.34 -13.16
CA THR A 167 -18.87 -9.42 -12.02
C THR A 167 -17.81 -9.77 -10.97
N LEU A 168 -17.56 -11.05 -10.72
CA LEU A 168 -16.53 -11.48 -9.78
C LEU A 168 -15.14 -11.27 -10.37
N ALA A 169 -14.93 -11.55 -11.66
CA ALA A 169 -13.69 -11.26 -12.36
C ALA A 169 -13.33 -9.76 -12.26
N LYS A 170 -14.30 -8.87 -12.46
CA LYS A 170 -14.10 -7.42 -12.31
C LYS A 170 -13.69 -7.03 -10.88
N GLU A 171 -14.32 -7.61 -9.87
CA GLU A 171 -13.95 -7.37 -8.47
C GLU A 171 -12.55 -7.91 -8.14
N ILE A 172 -12.16 -9.07 -8.71
CA ILE A 172 -10.81 -9.63 -8.60
C ILE A 172 -9.80 -8.69 -9.25
N LEU A 173 -10.03 -8.24 -10.49
CA LEU A 173 -9.16 -7.30 -11.19
C LEU A 173 -8.94 -6.02 -10.38
N THR A 174 -10.02 -5.46 -9.82
CA THR A 174 -9.94 -4.25 -8.96
C THR A 174 -9.13 -4.52 -7.69
N PHE A 175 -9.33 -5.66 -7.04
CA PHE A 175 -8.55 -6.06 -5.87
C PHE A 175 -7.07 -6.23 -6.21
N MET A 176 -6.76 -6.86 -7.34
CA MET A 176 -5.38 -7.02 -7.83
C MET A 176 -4.71 -5.67 -8.11
N GLU A 177 -5.42 -4.69 -8.66
CA GLU A 177 -4.88 -3.33 -8.85
C GLU A 177 -4.54 -2.65 -7.54
N ILE A 178 -5.47 -2.66 -6.57
CA ILE A 178 -5.29 -2.06 -5.24
C ILE A 178 -4.06 -2.67 -4.54
N HIS A 179 -3.89 -3.99 -4.64
CA HIS A 179 -2.80 -4.73 -4.01
C HIS A 179 -1.55 -4.88 -4.91
N ARG A 180 -1.47 -4.09 -5.99
CA ARG A 180 -0.33 -3.98 -6.92
C ARG A 180 0.04 -5.28 -7.66
N MET A 181 -0.87 -6.23 -7.73
CA MET A 181 -0.73 -7.49 -8.46
C MET A 181 -0.90 -7.34 -9.99
N SER A 182 -1.36 -6.18 -10.46
CA SER A 182 -1.50 -5.86 -11.89
C SER A 182 -0.22 -5.37 -12.57
N HIS A 183 0.82 -5.01 -11.80
CA HIS A 183 2.02 -4.37 -12.34
C HIS A 183 2.91 -5.39 -13.06
N ASN A 184 3.31 -5.05 -14.29
CA ASN A 184 4.35 -5.79 -15.01
C ASN A 184 5.74 -5.20 -14.69
N ASN A 185 6.81 -5.78 -15.26
CA ASN A 185 8.19 -5.28 -15.09
C ASN A 185 8.55 -4.17 -16.08
N GLN A 186 7.57 -3.44 -16.61
CA GLN A 186 7.78 -2.43 -17.64
C GLN A 186 7.35 -1.05 -17.13
N LEU A 187 8.13 -0.03 -17.47
CA LEU A 187 7.74 1.35 -17.26
C LEU A 187 6.67 1.73 -18.28
N SER A 188 5.57 2.31 -17.81
CA SER A 188 4.60 2.97 -18.67
C SER A 188 5.11 4.34 -19.13
N SER A 189 4.45 4.93 -20.11
CA SER A 189 4.72 6.32 -20.52
C SER A 189 4.44 7.32 -19.39
N VAL A 190 3.51 7.01 -18.49
CA VAL A 190 3.20 7.84 -17.31
C VAL A 190 4.35 7.78 -16.30
N ASP A 191 4.93 6.60 -16.09
CA ASP A 191 6.09 6.45 -15.21
C ASP A 191 7.29 7.25 -15.74
N LEU A 192 7.54 7.13 -17.05
CA LEU A 192 8.61 7.89 -17.70
C LEU A 192 8.37 9.41 -17.60
N LEU A 193 7.15 9.86 -17.88
CA LEU A 193 6.77 11.27 -17.77
C LEU A 193 6.95 11.79 -16.34
N THR A 194 6.58 10.98 -15.34
CA THR A 194 6.74 11.29 -13.92
C THR A 194 8.21 11.41 -13.55
N MET A 195 9.06 10.48 -13.97
CA MET A 195 10.51 10.53 -13.72
C MET A 195 11.16 11.79 -14.31
N VAL A 196 10.80 12.15 -15.54
CA VAL A 196 11.38 13.32 -16.23
C VAL A 196 10.89 14.64 -15.64
N ASN A 197 9.64 14.72 -15.17
CA ASN A 197 9.06 15.93 -14.59
C ASN A 197 9.20 16.05 -13.07
N PHE A 198 9.75 15.04 -12.40
CA PHE A 198 9.84 15.00 -10.94
C PHE A 198 10.54 16.25 -10.38
N ASN A 199 11.74 16.56 -10.87
CA ASN A 199 12.52 17.72 -10.39
C ASN A 199 11.80 19.05 -10.67
N LYS A 200 11.14 19.18 -11.83
CA LYS A 200 10.37 20.39 -12.15
C LYS A 200 9.23 20.60 -11.14
N THR A 201 8.51 19.54 -10.82
CA THR A 201 7.39 19.56 -9.87
C THR A 201 7.89 19.84 -8.45
N LEU A 202 8.99 19.19 -8.05
CA LEU A 202 9.63 19.41 -6.76
C LEU A 202 10.09 20.87 -6.61
N ASN A 203 10.78 21.43 -7.61
CA ASN A 203 11.26 22.80 -7.59
C ASN A 203 10.10 23.82 -7.48
N PHE A 204 8.95 23.53 -8.11
CA PHE A 204 7.76 24.36 -7.96
C PHE A 204 7.24 24.37 -6.52
N MET A 205 7.10 23.19 -5.91
CA MET A 205 6.68 23.07 -4.50
C MET A 205 7.67 23.77 -3.56
N GLU A 206 8.97 23.60 -3.78
CA GLU A 206 10.02 24.29 -3.02
C GLU A 206 9.92 25.80 -3.17
N SER A 207 9.70 26.29 -4.39
CA SER A 207 9.55 27.72 -4.68
C SER A 207 8.33 28.33 -3.98
N THR A 208 7.23 27.58 -3.81
CA THR A 208 6.05 28.08 -3.06
C THR A 208 6.28 28.16 -1.55
N LEU A 209 7.25 27.43 -1.00
CA LEU A 209 7.55 27.38 0.42
C LEU A 209 8.77 28.22 0.82
N SER A 210 9.55 28.70 -0.15
CA SER A 210 10.79 29.44 0.08
C SER A 210 10.58 30.92 0.40
N GLU A 211 11.68 31.59 0.72
CA GLU A 211 11.78 33.05 0.85
C GLU A 211 10.79 33.63 1.88
N GLU A 212 9.79 34.39 1.40
CA GLU A 212 8.82 35.10 2.23
C GLU A 212 7.97 34.15 3.08
N VAL A 213 7.60 32.98 2.54
CA VAL A 213 6.75 32.00 3.22
C VAL A 213 7.54 31.35 4.35
N GLU A 214 8.75 30.85 4.05
CA GLU A 214 9.65 30.29 5.05
C GLU A 214 9.98 31.30 6.15
N HIS A 215 10.31 32.54 5.77
CA HIS A 215 10.61 33.61 6.72
C HIS A 215 9.40 33.92 7.61
N LYS A 216 8.19 34.00 7.04
CA LYS A 216 6.96 34.24 7.80
C LYS A 216 6.67 33.09 8.76
N PHE A 217 6.80 31.86 8.31
CA PHE A 217 6.60 30.66 9.14
C PHE A 217 7.61 30.63 10.29
N LYS A 218 8.89 30.89 9.99
CA LYS A 218 9.97 30.94 10.97
C LYS A 218 9.72 31.99 12.06
N ASN A 219 9.26 33.17 11.65
CA ASN A 219 8.94 34.25 12.58
C ASN A 219 7.69 33.96 13.41
N ALA A 220 6.73 33.21 12.89
CA ALA A 220 5.51 32.85 13.61
C ALA A 220 5.74 31.70 14.62
N PHE A 221 6.43 30.64 14.21
CA PHE A 221 6.44 29.37 14.94
C PHE A 221 7.83 28.92 15.39
N GLY A 222 8.89 29.21 14.65
CA GLY A 222 10.26 28.81 15.01
C GLY A 222 11.05 28.21 13.86
N LYS A 223 12.25 27.71 14.13
CA LYS A 223 13.18 27.24 13.09
C LYS A 223 12.57 26.12 12.24
N VAL A 224 12.74 26.24 10.93
CA VAL A 224 12.30 25.29 9.90
C VAL A 224 13.38 24.22 9.67
N GLY A 225 12.96 22.96 9.52
CA GLY A 225 13.83 21.87 9.07
C GLY A 225 14.32 22.08 7.63
N ASN A 226 15.47 21.52 7.27
CA ASN A 226 16.02 21.64 5.91
C ASN A 226 15.21 20.82 4.88
N GLY A 227 15.42 21.04 3.57
CA GLY A 227 14.68 20.34 2.50
C GLY A 227 14.77 18.81 2.52
N VAL A 228 15.84 18.25 3.10
CA VAL A 228 15.97 16.79 3.34
C VAL A 228 14.85 16.27 4.25
N SER A 229 14.46 17.07 5.24
CA SER A 229 13.38 16.74 6.16
C SER A 229 12.02 16.68 5.44
N SER A 230 11.74 17.63 4.53
CA SER A 230 10.52 17.67 3.71
C SER A 230 10.43 16.45 2.77
N MET A 231 11.54 16.06 2.14
CA MET A 231 11.57 14.89 1.26
C MET A 231 11.29 13.58 2.02
N ASN A 232 11.83 13.45 3.24
CA ASN A 232 11.53 12.29 4.09
C ASN A 232 10.05 12.25 4.49
N GLN A 233 9.41 13.41 4.71
CA GLN A 233 7.97 13.48 4.93
C GLN A 233 7.16 13.04 3.70
N TRP A 234 7.61 13.34 2.48
CA TRP A 234 6.91 12.90 1.28
C TRP A 234 6.94 11.38 1.21
N ARG A 235 8.14 10.79 1.33
CA ARG A 235 8.33 9.33 1.29
C ARG A 235 7.53 8.59 2.36
N CYS A 236 7.55 9.07 3.60
CA CYS A 236 7.06 8.30 4.75
C CYS A 236 5.66 8.72 5.23
N SER A 237 5.15 9.88 4.80
CA SER A 237 3.92 10.48 5.36
C SER A 237 3.04 11.14 4.31
N ASN A 238 3.32 10.91 3.02
CA ASN A 238 2.51 11.39 1.92
C ASN A 238 2.29 12.92 1.90
N ARG A 239 3.29 13.68 2.33
CA ARG A 239 3.22 15.15 2.45
C ARG A 239 4.58 15.81 2.23
N TYR A 240 4.61 16.95 1.58
CA TYR A 240 5.82 17.77 1.42
C TYR A 240 5.61 19.08 2.17
N ILE A 241 6.22 19.20 3.35
CA ILE A 241 5.96 20.31 4.28
C ILE A 241 7.25 20.86 4.87
N ILE A 242 7.29 22.18 5.09
CA ILE A 242 8.14 22.75 6.13
C ILE A 242 7.45 22.62 7.48
N TYR A 243 8.19 22.33 8.54
CA TYR A 243 7.59 22.12 9.85
C TYR A 243 8.50 22.55 11.00
N HIS A 244 7.85 22.81 12.13
CA HIS A 244 8.50 23.09 13.41
C HIS A 244 7.91 22.14 14.46
N HIS A 245 8.78 21.55 15.27
CA HIS A 245 8.36 20.96 16.53
C HIS A 245 8.17 22.11 17.51
N CYS A 246 6.99 22.22 18.12
CA CYS A 246 6.72 23.22 19.15
C CYS A 246 7.56 22.89 20.41
N HIS A 247 7.07 23.21 21.60
CA HIS A 247 7.75 22.90 22.86
C HIS A 247 8.21 21.43 23.03
N ASP A 248 7.56 20.46 22.38
CA ASP A 248 7.91 19.03 22.44
C ASP A 248 7.98 18.41 21.03
N PRO A 249 8.95 17.53 20.72
CA PRO A 249 9.03 16.80 19.44
C PRO A 249 7.75 16.07 19.05
N LYS A 250 6.91 15.71 20.02
CA LYS A 250 5.62 15.05 19.86
C LYS A 250 4.48 16.00 19.50
N PHE A 251 4.78 17.29 19.32
CA PHE A 251 3.84 18.32 18.92
C PHE A 251 4.44 19.15 17.79
N LEU A 252 3.82 19.13 16.60
CA LEU A 252 4.33 19.81 15.42
C LEU A 252 3.29 20.68 14.75
N CYS A 253 3.75 21.78 14.15
CA CYS A 253 3.02 22.51 13.11
C CYS A 253 3.75 22.36 11.77
N GLY A 254 2.99 22.15 10.70
CA GLY A 254 3.53 21.89 9.37
C GLY A 254 2.76 22.62 8.29
N LEU A 255 3.46 23.23 7.34
CA LEU A 255 2.91 23.99 6.22
C LEU A 255 3.40 23.41 4.89
N GLY A 256 2.48 23.17 3.95
CA GLY A 256 2.82 22.73 2.60
C GLY A 256 1.75 21.86 1.97
N TYR A 257 2.18 20.79 1.33
CA TYR A 257 1.37 19.89 0.51
C TYR A 257 1.06 18.59 1.26
N PHE A 258 -0.19 18.15 1.19
CA PHE A 258 -0.68 16.94 1.85
C PHE A 258 -1.42 16.06 0.83
N ASN A 259 -1.40 14.74 1.06
CA ASN A 259 -2.03 13.74 0.19
C ASN A 259 -1.43 13.73 -1.24
N LEU A 260 -0.09 13.72 -1.35
CA LEU A 260 0.62 13.79 -2.64
C LEU A 260 0.56 12.49 -3.48
N ASN A 261 0.24 11.37 -2.86
CA ASN A 261 0.09 10.03 -3.45
C ASN A 261 -1.31 9.51 -3.09
N PRO A 262 -2.37 10.06 -3.70
CA PRO A 262 -3.73 9.59 -3.43
C PRO A 262 -3.91 8.17 -3.97
N GLU A 263 -4.81 7.39 -3.34
CA GLU A 263 -5.18 6.05 -3.84
C GLU A 263 -5.94 6.13 -5.18
N ASN A 264 -6.55 7.28 -5.47
CA ASN A 264 -7.28 7.56 -6.69
C ASN A 264 -6.71 8.77 -7.42
N LEU A 265 -6.38 8.60 -8.71
CA LEU A 265 -5.82 9.65 -9.57
C LEU A 265 -6.78 10.83 -9.83
N THR A 266 -8.06 10.71 -9.49
CA THR A 266 -9.02 11.83 -9.56
C THR A 266 -8.95 12.76 -8.35
N GLU A 267 -8.23 12.39 -7.29
CA GLU A 267 -8.08 13.22 -6.10
C GLU A 267 -6.95 14.24 -6.26
N TYR A 268 -7.22 15.48 -5.85
CA TYR A 268 -6.22 16.53 -5.82
C TYR A 268 -5.53 16.60 -4.46
N PRO A 269 -4.21 16.87 -4.41
CA PRO A 269 -3.52 17.18 -3.16
C PRO A 269 -4.13 18.40 -2.47
N TYR A 270 -3.90 18.51 -1.16
CA TYR A 270 -4.30 19.67 -0.37
C TYR A 270 -3.10 20.53 -0.03
N LEU A 271 -3.31 21.83 0.05
CA LEU A 271 -2.34 22.82 0.46
C LEU A 271 -2.81 23.48 1.75
N GLY A 272 -1.89 23.83 2.63
CA GLY A 272 -2.18 24.69 3.78
C GLY A 272 -1.35 24.31 5.00
N ILE A 273 -1.92 24.47 6.19
CA ILE A 273 -1.21 24.26 7.45
C ILE A 273 -1.91 23.23 8.33
N CYS A 274 -1.11 22.44 9.05
CA CYS A 274 -1.55 21.47 10.02
C CYS A 274 -0.94 21.73 11.40
N LEU A 275 -1.68 21.28 12.42
CA LEU A 275 -1.22 21.19 13.80
C LEU A 275 -1.50 19.78 14.29
N GLU A 276 -0.47 19.07 14.76
CA GLU A 276 -0.56 17.63 15.07
C GLU A 276 0.13 17.27 16.38
N VAL A 277 -0.53 16.43 17.18
CA VAL A 277 -0.01 15.96 18.47
C VAL A 277 -0.01 14.43 18.54
N SER A 278 1.11 13.88 19.02
CA SER A 278 1.30 12.44 19.24
C SER A 278 0.43 11.94 20.40
N PRO A 279 -0.11 10.71 20.32
CA PRO A 279 -0.77 10.06 21.45
C PRO A 279 0.17 9.89 22.67
N THR A 280 1.48 9.85 22.46
CA THR A 280 2.49 9.70 23.53
C THR A 280 2.92 11.02 24.16
N PHE A 281 2.34 12.14 23.73
CA PHE A 281 2.55 13.43 24.38
C PHE A 281 1.72 13.50 25.67
N LYS A 282 2.33 13.97 26.76
CA LYS A 282 1.72 13.98 28.10
C LYS A 282 0.40 14.74 28.12
N GLU A 283 0.29 15.82 27.34
CA GLU A 283 -0.92 16.66 27.25
C GLU A 283 -1.76 16.37 26.01
N SER A 284 -1.55 15.24 25.32
CA SER A 284 -2.22 14.91 24.05
C SER A 284 -3.74 15.04 24.10
N GLN A 285 -4.38 14.58 25.18
CA GLN A 285 -5.83 14.70 25.37
C GLN A 285 -6.29 16.14 25.53
N LYS A 286 -5.57 16.96 26.32
CA LYS A 286 -5.87 18.38 26.51
C LYS A 286 -5.76 19.13 25.18
N ILE A 287 -4.69 18.87 24.42
CA ILE A 287 -4.49 19.47 23.09
C ILE A 287 -5.58 19.03 22.11
N ALA A 288 -5.96 17.74 22.09
CA ALA A 288 -7.03 17.23 21.24
C ALA A 288 -8.40 17.86 21.57
N GLN A 289 -8.69 18.13 22.85
CA GLN A 289 -9.90 18.85 23.26
C GLN A 289 -9.90 20.31 22.77
N ILE A 290 -8.78 21.02 22.91
CA ILE A 290 -8.65 22.40 22.38
C ILE A 290 -8.83 22.41 20.86
N MET A 291 -8.18 21.49 20.15
CA MET A 291 -8.35 21.28 18.71
C MET A 291 -9.82 21.05 18.33
N GLN A 292 -10.54 20.23 19.09
CA GLN A 292 -11.96 19.98 18.85
C GLN A 292 -12.81 21.23 19.08
N GLN A 293 -12.51 22.04 20.10
CA GLN A 293 -13.18 23.31 20.34
C GLN A 293 -12.97 24.29 19.18
N ILE A 294 -11.75 24.39 18.65
CA ILE A 294 -11.43 25.26 17.50
C ILE A 294 -12.24 24.84 16.27
N VAL A 295 -12.29 23.54 15.97
CA VAL A 295 -13.07 23.01 14.83
C VAL A 295 -14.57 23.27 15.02
N ASN A 296 -15.09 23.12 16.24
CA ASN A 296 -16.49 23.41 16.53
C ASN A 296 -16.83 24.91 16.40
N ASN A 297 -15.90 25.79 16.77
CA ASN A 297 -16.07 27.24 16.69
C ASN A 297 -15.90 27.76 15.25
N TYR A 298 -15.09 27.09 14.43
CA TYR A 298 -14.75 27.49 13.07
C TYR A 298 -14.89 26.35 12.04
N PRO A 299 -16.07 25.70 11.92
CA PRO A 299 -16.23 24.43 11.19
C PRO A 299 -16.06 24.56 9.67
N LYS A 300 -16.17 25.77 9.12
CA LYS A 300 -15.94 26.05 7.70
C LYS A 300 -14.47 26.32 7.35
N LYS A 301 -13.62 26.54 8.36
CA LYS A 301 -12.21 26.89 8.19
C LYS A 301 -11.29 25.75 8.59
N TRP A 302 -11.58 25.13 9.72
CA TRP A 302 -10.73 24.10 10.30
C TRP A 302 -11.40 22.74 10.19
N THR A 303 -10.65 21.75 9.70
CA THR A 303 -11.08 20.35 9.65
C THR A 303 -10.25 19.50 10.60
N SER A 304 -10.86 18.47 11.20
CA SER A 304 -10.18 17.56 12.13
C SER A 304 -9.88 16.20 11.51
N HIS A 305 -8.87 15.53 12.06
CA HIS A 305 -8.63 14.12 11.79
C HIS A 305 -8.26 13.39 13.09
N LYS A 306 -8.98 12.29 13.39
CA LYS A 306 -8.69 11.34 14.47
C LYS A 306 -8.63 11.92 15.90
N LEU A 307 -9.31 13.04 16.17
CA LEU A 307 -9.31 13.70 17.49
C LEU A 307 -9.89 12.86 18.65
N THR A 308 -10.70 11.84 18.35
CA THR A 308 -11.38 10.99 19.35
C THR A 308 -10.87 9.55 19.40
N THR A 309 -9.91 9.19 18.53
CA THR A 309 -9.43 7.80 18.38
C THR A 309 -8.03 7.64 18.94
N ALA A 310 -7.92 7.27 20.22
CA ALA A 310 -6.68 6.74 20.77
C ALA A 310 -6.37 5.35 20.17
N PRO A 311 -5.10 4.98 19.91
CA PRO A 311 -3.86 5.70 20.16
C PRO A 311 -3.31 6.36 18.88
N LYS A 312 -4.12 7.12 18.13
CA LYS A 312 -3.67 7.75 16.88
C LYS A 312 -3.30 9.23 17.10
N TRP A 313 -2.47 9.78 16.20
CA TRP A 313 -2.15 11.21 16.18
C TRP A 313 -3.43 12.04 15.98
N SER A 314 -3.59 13.07 16.80
CA SER A 314 -4.69 14.04 16.72
C SER A 314 -4.26 15.24 15.88
N ARG A 315 -5.09 15.66 14.93
CA ARG A 315 -4.73 16.69 13.95
C ARG A 315 -5.88 17.65 13.66
N ILE A 316 -5.54 18.91 13.44
CA ILE A 316 -6.41 19.90 12.77
C ILE A 316 -5.68 20.54 11.60
N PHE A 317 -6.46 21.01 10.64
CA PHE A 317 -6.00 21.45 9.34
C PHE A 317 -6.75 22.71 8.90
N TYR A 318 -6.02 23.64 8.29
CA TYR A 318 -6.59 24.72 7.47
C TYR A 318 -6.07 24.49 6.05
N LEU A 319 -6.92 23.97 5.17
CA LEU A 319 -6.54 23.45 3.86
C LEU A 319 -7.46 23.98 2.74
N LYS A 320 -6.88 24.06 1.55
CA LYS A 320 -7.61 24.16 0.27
C LYS A 320 -7.14 23.06 -0.67
N SER A 321 -8.02 22.63 -1.58
CA SER A 321 -7.62 21.68 -2.62
C SER A 321 -6.72 22.37 -3.64
N LEU A 322 -5.70 21.68 -4.17
CA LEU A 322 -4.88 22.17 -5.28
C LEU A 322 -5.75 22.55 -6.49
N GLN A 323 -6.90 21.88 -6.65
CA GLN A 323 -7.88 22.16 -7.69
C GLN A 323 -8.31 23.63 -7.73
N GLU A 324 -8.44 24.28 -6.56
CA GLU A 324 -8.88 25.68 -6.44
C GLU A 324 -7.89 26.68 -7.04
N PHE A 325 -6.63 26.26 -7.23
CA PHE A 325 -5.55 27.10 -7.76
C PHE A 325 -5.32 26.88 -9.26
N LEU A 326 -5.89 25.83 -9.87
CA LEU A 326 -5.54 25.42 -11.23
C LEU A 326 -5.95 26.43 -12.30
N SER A 327 -7.00 27.22 -12.06
CA SER A 327 -7.45 28.26 -12.99
C SER A 327 -6.69 29.57 -12.88
N GLN A 328 -5.75 29.69 -11.92
CA GLN A 328 -4.98 30.92 -11.71
C GLN A 328 -3.83 31.00 -12.72
N GLU A 329 -3.62 32.18 -13.30
CA GLU A 329 -2.53 32.42 -14.26
C GLU A 329 -1.16 32.32 -13.60
N ASP A 330 -0.98 32.96 -12.43
CA ASP A 330 0.22 32.85 -11.60
C ASP A 330 -0.06 32.00 -10.34
N GLN A 331 -0.02 30.69 -10.52
CA GLN A 331 -0.26 29.73 -9.44
C GLN A 331 0.77 29.85 -8.32
N LEU A 332 2.03 30.18 -8.63
CA LEU A 332 3.11 30.31 -7.65
C LEU A 332 2.77 31.41 -6.64
N SER A 333 2.43 32.60 -7.12
CA SER A 333 2.11 33.75 -6.27
C SER A 333 0.83 33.55 -5.45
N VAL A 334 -0.21 32.96 -6.04
CA VAL A 334 -1.47 32.71 -5.33
C VAL A 334 -1.29 31.65 -4.23
N ILE A 335 -0.52 30.59 -4.49
CA ILE A 335 -0.20 29.57 -3.48
C ILE A 335 0.63 30.17 -2.34
N LYS A 336 1.68 30.96 -2.64
CA LYS A 336 2.47 31.67 -1.61
C LYS A 336 1.58 32.54 -0.72
N SER A 337 0.68 33.30 -1.33
CA SER A 337 -0.28 34.15 -0.61
C SER A 337 -1.19 33.34 0.32
N PHE A 338 -1.70 32.20 -0.15
CA PHE A 338 -2.52 31.30 0.66
C PHE A 338 -1.74 30.63 1.80
N PHE A 339 -0.47 30.32 1.61
CA PHE A 339 0.38 29.84 2.69
C PHE A 339 0.61 30.90 3.76
N ILE A 340 0.81 32.17 3.38
CA ILE A 340 0.90 33.29 4.33
C ILE A 340 -0.42 33.46 5.10
N GLU A 341 -1.56 33.37 4.42
CA GLU A 341 -2.89 33.38 5.05
C GLU A 341 -3.03 32.23 6.07
N SER A 342 -2.60 31.02 5.69
CA SER A 342 -2.66 29.83 6.54
C SER A 342 -1.82 30.01 7.81
N ILE A 343 -0.63 30.62 7.70
CA ILE A 343 0.20 30.98 8.86
C ILE A 343 -0.57 31.94 9.78
N HIS A 344 -1.20 32.98 9.24
CA HIS A 344 -1.98 33.94 10.04
C HIS A 344 -3.16 33.28 10.74
N GLU A 345 -3.89 32.38 10.07
CA GLU A 345 -5.00 31.67 10.69
C GLU A 345 -4.54 30.77 11.84
N LEU A 346 -3.39 30.08 11.70
CA LEU A 346 -2.82 29.32 12.83
C LEU A 346 -2.38 30.26 13.97
N GLN A 347 -1.81 31.43 13.67
CA GLN A 347 -1.45 32.43 14.68
C GLN A 347 -2.66 32.90 15.50
N LYS A 348 -3.82 33.08 14.86
CA LYS A 348 -5.06 33.50 15.55
C LYS A 348 -5.54 32.50 16.60
N ILE A 349 -5.25 31.21 16.41
CA ILE A 349 -5.64 30.17 17.37
C ILE A 349 -4.54 29.84 18.39
N GLN A 350 -3.31 30.35 18.23
CA GLN A 350 -2.23 30.14 19.21
C GLN A 350 -2.61 30.48 20.66
N PRO A 351 -3.35 31.56 20.96
CA PRO A 351 -3.71 31.90 22.34
C PRO A 351 -4.62 30.87 23.04
N TYR A 352 -5.27 29.97 22.31
CA TYR A 352 -6.06 28.89 22.90
C TYR A 352 -5.17 27.79 23.51
N PHE A 353 -3.88 27.86 23.23
CA PHE A 353 -2.91 26.85 23.61
C PHE A 353 -1.90 27.44 24.61
N ASP A 354 -1.92 26.90 25.82
CA ASP A 354 -1.11 27.37 26.95
C ASP A 354 0.29 26.71 26.96
N PHE A 355 1.11 27.00 25.95
CA PHE A 355 2.52 26.58 25.89
C PHE A 355 3.34 27.48 24.96
N PRO A 356 4.69 27.52 25.11
CA PRO A 356 5.55 28.28 24.21
C PRO A 356 5.60 27.64 22.82
N TRP A 357 5.21 28.41 21.81
CA TRP A 357 5.19 27.97 20.42
C TRP A 357 6.58 27.90 19.79
N LYS A 358 7.50 28.75 20.27
CA LYS A 358 8.91 28.78 19.87
C LYS A 358 9.76 28.13 20.95
N VAL A 359 10.69 27.28 20.54
CA VAL A 359 11.81 26.90 21.42
C VAL A 359 12.69 28.15 21.61
N VAL A 360 12.75 28.69 22.83
CA VAL A 360 13.71 29.75 23.18
C VAL A 360 15.09 29.14 23.05
N SER A 361 15.87 29.58 22.06
CA SER A 361 17.27 29.16 21.99
C SER A 361 18.00 29.70 23.22
N THR A 362 18.67 28.82 23.96
CA THR A 362 19.57 29.13 25.08
C THR A 362 20.84 29.86 24.61
N ALA A 363 20.68 30.93 23.84
CA ALA A 363 21.73 31.87 23.42
C ALA A 363 21.54 33.27 24.05
N GLU A 364 20.40 33.53 24.69
CA GLU A 364 20.12 34.79 25.41
C GLU A 364 20.32 34.66 26.93
N ALA A 365 20.56 33.46 27.46
CA ALA A 365 20.83 33.22 28.89
C ALA A 365 22.28 33.53 29.32
N SER A 366 23.15 33.99 28.42
CA SER A 366 24.55 34.33 28.72
C SER A 366 24.83 35.83 28.62
N LYS A 367 23.82 36.68 28.83
CA LYS A 367 23.97 38.16 28.87
C LYS A 367 23.47 38.83 30.15
N GLU A 368 23.12 38.06 31.17
CA GLU A 368 22.79 38.58 32.51
C GLU A 368 23.78 38.15 33.60
N GLU A 369 24.99 37.74 33.22
CA GLU A 369 26.15 37.64 34.12
C GLU A 369 27.36 38.34 33.49
N GLU A 370 27.34 39.67 33.45
CA GLU A 370 28.53 40.54 33.45
C GLU A 370 28.29 41.77 34.34
#